data_AF-A0A450ZP46-F1
#
_entry.id   AF-A0A450ZP46-F1
#
_cell.length_a   1.000
_cell.length_b   1.000
_cell.length_c   1.000
_cell.angle_alpha   90.00
_cell.angle_beta   90.00
_cell.angle_gamma   90.00
#
_symmetry.space_group_name_H-M   'P 1'
#
loop_
_entity.id
_entity.type
_entity.pdbx_description
1 polymer ?
#
loop_
_entity_poly.entity_id
_entity_poly.type
_entity_poly.pdbx_seq_one_letter_code
_entity_poly.pdbx_strand_id
1 'polypeptide(L)' 'MPKGPNGQTRPAGTVECAVMVARIATGEIEDNVKSGRVRSGHAGAIARTTSLSPGRRSAIAKKVHPTKAYLV' A
#
# COMPACT_ATOMS: atom_id res chain seq x y z
N MET A 1 22.23 1.75 14.65
CA MET A 1 21.43 1.19 13.53
C MET A 1 20.48 2.24 12.99
N PRO A 2 20.33 2.36 11.66
CA PRO A 2 19.30 3.19 11.07
C PRO A 2 17.92 2.71 11.57
N LYS A 3 17.10 3.67 12.01
CA LYS A 3 15.73 3.42 12.45
C LYS A 3 14.77 3.67 11.29
N GLY A 4 13.74 2.85 11.19
CA GLY A 4 12.67 3.08 10.25
C GLY A 4 11.72 4.19 10.70
N PRO A 5 10.81 4.62 9.82
CA PRO A 5 9.83 5.67 10.11
C PRO A 5 8.88 5.34 11.27
N ASN A 6 8.78 4.07 11.67
CA ASN A 6 8.01 3.62 12.84
C ASN A 6 8.93 3.21 14.01
N GLY A 7 10.18 3.68 14.05
CA GLY A 7 11.14 3.35 15.10
C GLY A 7 11.69 1.92 15.06
N GLN A 8 11.33 1.13 14.03
CA GLN A 8 11.83 -0.23 13.90
C GLN A 8 13.34 -0.22 13.65
N THR A 9 14.07 -1.07 14.37
CA THR A 9 15.50 -1.26 14.11
C THR A 9 15.67 -1.93 12.76
N ARG A 10 16.38 -1.29 11.82
CA ARG A 10 16.77 -1.95 10.58
C ARG A 10 18.21 -2.44 10.70
N PRO A 11 18.43 -3.77 10.78
CA PRO A 11 19.78 -4.31 10.64
C PRO A 11 20.36 -3.87 9.31
N ALA A 12 21.59 -3.38 9.33
CA ALA A 12 22.29 -2.90 8.13
C ALA A 12 23.31 -3.93 7.65
N GLY A 13 23.73 -4.85 8.54
CA GLY A 13 24.67 -5.90 8.22
C GLY A 13 24.00 -7.18 7.71
N THR A 14 24.70 -7.90 6.83
CA THR A 14 24.26 -9.19 6.26
C THR A 14 23.94 -10.23 7.33
N VAL A 15 24.78 -10.34 8.37
CA VAL A 15 24.60 -11.29 9.48
C VAL A 15 23.35 -10.97 10.29
N GLU A 16 23.17 -9.69 10.60
CA GLU A 16 22.02 -9.22 11.38
C GLU A 16 20.70 -9.43 10.62
N CYS A 17 20.72 -9.22 9.30
CA CYS A 17 19.60 -9.55 8.41
C CYS A 17 19.30 -11.06 8.42
N ALA A 18 20.32 -11.91 8.36
CA ALA A 18 20.13 -13.36 8.41
C ALA A 18 19.48 -13.82 9.72
N VAL A 19 19.91 -13.25 10.86
CA VAL A 19 19.29 -13.53 12.17
C VAL A 19 17.85 -13.03 12.20
N MET A 20 17.55 -11.84 11.67
CA MET A 20 16.18 -11.34 11.58
C MET A 20 15.29 -12.26 10.75
N VAL A 21 15.76 -12.74 9.60
CA VAL A 21 15.02 -13.67 8.73
C VAL A 21 14.80 -15.01 9.43
N ALA A 22 15.80 -15.53 10.15
CA ALA A 22 15.65 -16.75 10.93
C ALA A 22 14.53 -16.63 11.99
N ARG A 23 14.45 -15.48 12.67
CA ARG A 23 13.41 -15.21 13.68
C ARG A 23 12.01 -15.04 13.09
N ILE A 24 11.92 -14.53 11.86
CA ILE A 24 10.65 -14.52 11.11
C ILE A 24 10.24 -15.96 10.77
N ALA A 25 11.18 -16.77 10.29
CA ALA A 25 10.92 -18.17 9.92
C ALA A 25 10.51 -19.05 11.12
N THR A 26 11.03 -18.77 12.31
CA THR A 26 10.63 -19.45 13.55
C THR A 26 9.32 -18.92 14.15
N GLY A 27 8.76 -17.84 13.60
CA GLY A 27 7.54 -17.22 14.10
C GLY A 27 7.73 -16.36 15.36
N GLU A 28 8.97 -16.04 15.74
CA GLU A 28 9.25 -15.09 16.83
C GLU A 28 8.90 -13.64 16.46
N ILE A 29 8.91 -13.33 15.15
CA ILE A 29 8.65 -12.00 14.62
C ILE A 29 7.58 -12.10 13.54
N GLU A 30 6.50 -11.32 13.67
CA GLU A 30 5.47 -11.21 12.63
C GLU A 30 5.94 -10.37 11.44
N ASP A 31 5.88 -10.95 10.24
CA ASP A 31 6.20 -10.28 8.97
C ASP A 31 4.93 -9.87 8.18
N ASN A 32 3.89 -9.43 8.90
CA ASN A 32 2.63 -8.96 8.28
C ASN A 32 2.37 -7.47 8.51
N VAL A 33 3.44 -6.67 8.58
CA VAL A 33 3.31 -5.24 8.76
C VAL A 33 3.04 -4.58 7.41
N LYS A 34 1.76 -4.30 7.13
CA LYS A 34 1.36 -3.56 5.93
C LYS A 34 2.07 -2.20 5.90
N SER A 35 2.61 -1.85 4.74
CA SER A 35 3.26 -0.55 4.52
C SER A 35 2.29 0.61 4.78
N GLY A 36 2.78 1.70 5.37
CA GLY A 36 2.02 2.96 5.52
C GLY A 36 1.53 3.53 4.18
N ARG A 37 2.14 3.14 3.06
CA ARG A 37 1.65 3.46 1.70
C ARG A 37 0.27 2.90 1.41
N VAL A 38 -0.06 1.72 1.95
CA VAL A 38 -1.39 1.10 1.78
C VAL A 38 -2.45 1.92 2.50
N ARG A 39 -2.16 2.33 3.74
CA ARG A 39 -3.06 3.16 4.56
C ARG A 39 -3.35 4.51 3.89
N SER A 40 -2.30 5.21 3.46
CA SER A 40 -2.44 6.52 2.79
C SER A 40 -3.13 6.40 1.43
N GLY A 41 -2.82 5.37 0.65
CA GLY A 41 -3.50 5.09 -0.62
C GLY A 41 -5.00 4.85 -0.45
N HIS A 42 -5.39 4.05 0.55
CA HIS A 42 -6.80 3.77 0.85
C HIS A 42 -7.54 5.03 1.31
N ALA A 43 -6.95 5.82 2.21
CA ALA A 43 -7.53 7.08 2.66
C ALA A 43 -7.76 8.06 1.49
N GLY A 44 -6.77 8.19 0.59
CA GLY A 44 -6.90 9.02 -0.61
C GLY A 44 -7.97 8.50 -1.58
N ALA A 45 -8.12 7.18 -1.71
CA ALA A 45 -9.16 6.58 -2.55
C ALA A 45 -10.56 6.88 -1.99
N ILE A 46 -10.78 6.72 -0.69
CA ILE A 46 -12.04 7.05 -0.02
C ILE A 46 -12.38 8.53 -0.20
N ALA A 47 -11.42 9.42 0.03
CA ALA A 47 -11.66 10.86 -0.12
C ALA A 47 -12.14 11.21 -1.54
N ARG A 48 -11.53 10.60 -2.58
CA ARG A 48 -11.96 10.78 -3.97
C ARG A 48 -13.35 10.19 -4.23
N THR A 49 -13.64 8.98 -3.75
CA THR A 49 -14.94 8.34 -4.01
C THR A 49 -16.09 9.05 -3.31
N THR A 50 -15.88 9.54 -2.08
CA THR A 50 -16.89 10.30 -1.33
C THR A 50 -17.11 11.69 -1.92
N SER A 51 -16.05 12.37 -2.37
CA SER A 51 -16.15 13.70 -2.97
C SER A 51 -16.89 13.71 -4.31
N LEU A 52 -16.84 12.62 -5.09
CA LEU A 52 -17.47 12.56 -6.40
C LEU A 52 -18.89 11.97 -6.34
N SER A 53 -19.88 12.72 -6.85
CA SER A 53 -21.23 12.21 -7.08
C SER A 53 -21.24 11.10 -8.16
N PRO A 54 -22.22 10.16 -8.13
CA PRO A 54 -22.32 9.10 -9.13
C PRO A 54 -22.41 9.63 -10.57
N GLY A 55 -23.17 10.71 -10.79
CA GLY A 55 -23.28 11.36 -12.10
C GLY A 55 -21.95 11.92 -12.60
N ARG A 56 -21.16 12.53 -11.70
CA ARG A 56 -19.82 13.04 -12.04
C ARG A 56 -18.82 11.93 -12.31
N ARG A 57 -18.90 10.80 -11.59
CA ARG A 57 -18.10 9.59 -11.87
C ARG A 57 -18.41 9.03 -13.26
N SER A 58 -19.69 8.90 -13.62
CA SER A 58 -20.11 8.44 -14.94
C SER A 58 -19.64 9.38 -16.06
N ALA A 59 -19.74 10.70 -15.86
CA ALA A 59 -19.26 11.69 -16.82
C ALA A 59 -17.74 11.66 -17.00
N ILE A 60 -16.97 11.46 -15.93
CA ILE A 60 -15.51 11.30 -16.00
C ILE A 60 -15.15 9.98 -16.71
N ALA A 61 -15.83 8.87 -16.42
CA ALA A 61 -15.59 7.60 -17.09
C ALA A 61 -15.83 7.69 -18.61
N LYS A 62 -16.94 8.33 -19.01
CA LYS A 62 -17.24 8.61 -20.43
C LYS A 62 -16.24 9.55 -21.09
N LYS A 63 -15.70 10.53 -20.35
CA LYS A 63 -14.75 11.53 -20.87
C LYS A 63 -13.31 11.01 -20.98
N VAL A 64 -12.88 10.17 -20.04
CA VAL A 64 -11.53 9.55 -20.01
C VAL A 64 -11.43 8.40 -21.00
N HIS A 65 -12.56 7.79 -21.36
CA HIS A 65 -12.60 6.69 -22.30
C HIS A 65 -13.47 7.02 -23.52
N PRO A 66 -12.99 7.82 -24.48
CA PRO A 66 -13.75 8.12 -25.69
C PRO A 66 -14.02 6.89 -26.59
N THR A 67 -13.39 5.72 -26.35
CA THR A 67 -13.39 4.59 -27.31
C THR A 67 -13.34 3.15 -26.72
N LYS A 68 -14.09 2.82 -25.65
CA LYS A 68 -14.55 1.42 -25.43
C LYS A 68 -16.00 1.42 -24.97
N ALA A 69 -16.86 1.44 -25.97
CA ALA A 69 -18.15 0.76 -25.90
C ALA A 69 -18.02 -0.73 -26.31
N TYR A 70 -16.80 -1.27 -26.44
CA TYR A 70 -16.55 -2.67 -26.77
C TYR A 70 -15.47 -3.25 -25.86
N LEU A 71 -15.90 -3.98 -24.83
CA LEU A 71 -15.38 -5.30 -24.44
C LEU A 71 -16.02 -5.71 -23.11
N VAL A 72 -16.83 -6.77 -23.24
CA VAL A 72 -17.61 -7.54 -22.24
C VAL A 72 -18.93 -6.89 -21.83
#